data_AF-A0A095A0C5-F1
#
_entry.id   AF-A0A095A0C5-F1
#
_cell.length_a   1.000
_cell.length_b   1.000
_cell.length_c   1.000
_cell.angle_alpha   90.00
_cell.angle_beta   90.00
_cell.angle_gamma   90.00
#
_symmetry.space_group_name_H-M   'P 1'
#
loop_
_entity.id
_entity.type
_entity.pdbx_description
1 polymer ?
#
loop_
_entity_poly.entity_id
_entity_poly.type
_entity_poly.pdbx_seq_one_letter_code
_entity_poly.pdbx_strand_id
1 'polypeptide(L)'
;ELIAVSWYLQRDAYSIAGEVKYLIYPNGKMSIYFVRIPLEFNATVLESWIDYRHRCIDNKMNKSIFEPYSRINIPVHFIKHHTLVEFEPNTESCYMKDSKETCLSASK
;
A
#
# COMPACT_ATOMS: atom_id res chain seq x y z
N GLU A 1 9.46 8.70 1.50
CA GLU A 1 8.62 8.38 2.69
C GLU A 1 7.29 7.78 2.25
N LEU A 2 6.80 6.70 2.87
CA LEU A 2 5.49 6.12 2.57
C LEU A 2 4.39 7.03 3.13
N ILE A 3 3.46 7.49 2.30
CA ILE A 3 2.51 8.56 2.70
C ILE A 3 1.05 8.25 2.46
N ALA A 4 0.74 7.21 1.68
CA ALA A 4 -0.63 6.83 1.38
C ALA A 4 -0.71 5.33 1.18
N VAL A 5 -1.76 4.74 1.76
CA VAL A 5 -2.06 3.31 1.73
C VAL A 5 -3.58 3.18 1.62
N SER A 6 -4.03 2.41 0.64
CA SER A 6 -5.43 2.07 0.44
C SER A 6 -5.55 0.56 0.23
N TRP A 7 -6.38 -0.08 1.03
CA TRP A 7 -6.71 -1.49 0.89
C TRP A 7 -7.98 -1.68 0.07
N TYR A 8 -7.98 -2.72 -0.76
CA TYR A 8 -9.09 -3.09 -1.62
C TYR A 8 -9.42 -4.57 -1.45
N LEU A 9 -10.72 -4.85 -1.52
CA LEU A 9 -11.28 -6.19 -1.59
C LEU A 9 -12.32 -6.21 -2.70
N GLN A 10 -12.11 -7.10 -3.67
CA GLN A 10 -12.96 -7.23 -4.85
C GLN A 10 -13.42 -8.68 -5.00
N ARG A 11 -14.63 -8.83 -5.52
CA ARG A 11 -15.18 -10.10 -6.03
C ARG A 11 -15.67 -9.87 -7.44
N ASP A 12 -15.13 -10.61 -8.40
CA ASP A 12 -15.43 -10.42 -9.82
C ASP A 12 -15.24 -8.94 -10.22
N ALA A 13 -16.32 -8.22 -10.53
CA ALA A 13 -16.32 -6.79 -10.85
C ALA A 13 -16.84 -5.87 -9.72
N TYR A 14 -17.12 -6.41 -8.53
CA TYR A 14 -17.76 -5.69 -7.43
C TYR A 14 -16.80 -5.43 -6.26
N SER A 15 -16.76 -4.19 -5.78
CA SER A 15 -16.04 -3.83 -4.56
C SER A 15 -16.82 -4.27 -3.32
N ILE A 16 -16.12 -4.85 -2.37
CA ILE A 16 -16.66 -5.25 -1.07
C ILE A 16 -16.28 -4.21 -0.04
N ALA A 17 -17.26 -3.67 0.67
CA ALA A 17 -17.02 -2.73 1.76
C ALA A 17 -16.49 -3.47 2.99
N GLY A 18 -15.33 -3.05 3.49
CA GLY A 18 -14.75 -3.49 4.75
C GLY A 18 -14.25 -2.31 5.57
N GLU A 19 -14.10 -2.51 6.87
CA GLU A 19 -13.52 -1.54 7.79
C GLU A 19 -12.12 -2.00 8.18
N VAL A 20 -11.14 -1.11 8.00
CA VAL A 20 -9.75 -1.38 8.33
C VAL A 20 -9.12 -0.16 8.99
N LYS A 21 -8.12 -0.40 9.84
CA LYS A 21 -7.24 0.64 10.41
C LYS A 21 -5.83 0.42 9.90
N TYR A 22 -5.13 1.49 9.60
CA TYR A 22 -3.76 1.46 9.08
C TYR A 22 -2.80 2.14 10.04
N LEU A 23 -1.58 1.62 10.10
CA LEU A 23 -0.43 2.26 10.72
C LEU A 23 0.73 2.23 9.74
N ILE A 24 1.33 3.37 9.46
CA ILE A 24 2.55 3.49 8.66
C ILE A 24 3.69 3.82 9.60
N TYR A 25 4.73 2.98 9.63
CA TYR A 25 5.89 3.19 10.47
C TYR A 25 6.93 4.08 9.76
N PRO A 26 7.78 4.80 10.51
CA PRO A 26 8.85 5.63 9.93
C PRO A 26 9.84 4.86 9.03
N ASN A 27 10.00 3.55 9.26
CA ASN A 27 10.84 2.68 8.45
C ASN A 27 10.15 2.19 7.15
N GLY A 28 8.95 2.67 6.83
CA GLY A 28 8.21 2.29 5.62
C GLY A 28 7.37 1.02 5.76
N LYS A 29 7.45 0.30 6.89
CA LYS A 29 6.53 -0.83 7.15
C LYS A 29 5.11 -0.32 7.33
N MET A 30 4.13 -1.18 7.07
CA MET A 30 2.72 -0.87 7.29
C MET A 30 2.01 -2.02 7.98
N SER A 31 1.14 -1.70 8.94
CA SER A 31 0.21 -2.66 9.53
C SER A 31 -1.21 -2.31 9.13
N ILE A 32 -1.98 -3.34 8.78
CA ILE A 32 -3.42 -3.25 8.52
C ILE A 32 -4.14 -4.12 9.53
N TYR A 33 -5.01 -3.49 10.32
CA TYR A 33 -5.91 -4.17 11.22
C TYR A 33 -7.30 -4.24 10.60
N PHE A 34 -7.76 -5.46 10.30
CA PHE A 34 -9.06 -5.71 9.70
C PHE A 34 -10.17 -5.66 10.76
N VAL A 35 -10.79 -4.48 10.92
CA VAL A 35 -11.79 -4.23 11.96
C VAL A 35 -13.08 -4.98 11.67
N ARG A 36 -13.61 -4.89 10.45
CA ARG A 36 -14.85 -5.57 10.05
C ARG A 36 -14.76 -6.00 8.59
N ILE A 37 -14.81 -7.30 8.36
CA ILE A 37 -14.86 -7.88 7.02
C ILE A 37 -16.20 -8.62 6.91
N PRO A 38 -17.01 -8.37 5.88
CA PRO A 38 -18.22 -9.14 5.64
C PRO A 38 -17.84 -10.60 5.35
N LEU A 39 -17.90 -11.43 6.38
CA LEU A 39 -17.51 -12.84 6.37
C LEU A 39 -18.67 -13.70 5.83
N GLU A 40 -18.92 -13.64 4.52
CA GLU A 40 -19.83 -14.58 3.85
C GLU A 40 -19.26 -15.17 2.54
N PHE A 41 -18.00 -14.87 2.23
CA PHE A 41 -17.49 -15.12 0.88
C PHE A 41 -16.56 -16.33 0.82
N ASN A 42 -16.98 -17.33 0.04
CA ASN A 42 -16.16 -18.48 -0.32
C ASN A 42 -14.85 -17.97 -0.95
N ALA A 43 -13.71 -18.36 -0.40
CA ALA A 43 -12.39 -17.78 -0.68
C ALA A 43 -11.90 -17.89 -2.14
N THR A 44 -12.62 -18.62 -2.99
CA THR A 44 -12.23 -18.95 -4.37
C THR A 44 -12.40 -17.83 -5.39
N VAL A 45 -13.09 -16.72 -5.07
CA VAL A 45 -13.37 -15.61 -6.02
C VAL A 45 -13.03 -14.23 -5.43
N LEU A 46 -12.22 -14.18 -4.39
CA LEU A 46 -11.83 -12.93 -3.75
C LEU A 46 -10.44 -12.51 -4.20
N GLU A 47 -10.30 -11.25 -4.59
CA GLU A 47 -9.02 -10.59 -4.82
C GLU A 47 -8.85 -9.47 -3.80
N SER A 48 -7.62 -9.31 -3.32
CA SER A 48 -7.29 -8.22 -2.42
C SER A 48 -5.89 -7.71 -2.67
N TRP A 49 -5.73 -6.40 -2.54
CA TRP A 49 -4.45 -5.74 -2.67
C TRP A 49 -4.40 -4.45 -1.86
N ILE A 50 -3.18 -3.95 -1.71
CA ILE A 50 -2.87 -2.63 -1.16
C ILE A 50 -2.27 -1.82 -2.29
N ASP A 51 -2.84 -0.66 -2.57
CA ASP A 51 -2.16 0.37 -3.36
C ASP A 51 -1.51 1.37 -2.40
N TYR A 52 -0.25 1.68 -2.65
CA TYR A 52 0.53 2.59 -1.81
C TYR A 52 1.46 3.45 -2.66
N ARG A 53 1.93 4.58 -2.12
CA ARG A 53 2.91 5.42 -2.82
C ARG A 53 3.83 6.17 -1.87
N HIS A 54 5.00 6.48 -2.39
CA HIS A 54 6.02 7.23 -1.68
C HIS A 54 6.03 8.71 -2.10
N ARG A 55 6.44 9.55 -1.17
CA ARG A 55 6.88 10.91 -1.43
C ARG A 55 8.37 10.90 -1.77
N CYS A 56 8.70 11.58 -2.86
CA CYS A 56 10.05 11.86 -3.34
C CYS A 56 10.27 13.38 -3.38
N ILE A 57 11.50 13.84 -3.23
CA ILE A 57 11.86 15.25 -3.40
C ILE A 57 12.43 15.45 -4.80
N ASP A 58 11.89 16.41 -5.55
CA ASP A 58 12.53 16.94 -6.75
C ASP A 58 13.54 18.01 -6.34
N ASN A 59 14.83 17.70 -6.50
CA ASN A 59 15.92 18.59 -6.07
C ASN A 59 16.01 19.86 -6.94
N LYS A 60 15.51 19.83 -8.18
CA LYS A 60 15.50 20.99 -9.09
C LYS A 60 14.42 21.98 -8.68
N MET A 61 13.22 21.47 -8.36
CA MET A 61 12.09 22.32 -7.97
C MET A 61 12.04 22.61 -6.48
N ASN A 62 12.86 21.92 -5.69
CA ASN A 62 12.79 21.88 -4.23
C ASN A 62 11.35 21.61 -3.74
N LYS A 63 10.68 20.65 -4.38
CA LYS A 63 9.27 20.32 -4.14
C LYS A 63 9.10 18.84 -3.89
N SER A 64 8.13 18.51 -3.06
CA SER A 64 7.68 17.13 -2.90
C SER A 64 6.86 16.71 -4.12
N ILE A 65 7.24 15.60 -4.72
CA ILE A 65 6.50 14.90 -5.76
C ILE A 65 6.05 13.54 -5.23
N PHE A 66 5.01 12.99 -5.84
CA PHE A 66 4.50 11.66 -5.49
C PHE A 66 4.96 10.66 -6.53
N GLU A 67 5.51 9.54 -6.08
CA GLU A 67 5.77 8.41 -6.96
C GLU A 67 4.45 7.80 -7.44
N PRO A 68 4.48 7.06 -8.58
CA PRO A 68 3.35 6.24 -8.99
C PRO A 68 2.90 5.29 -7.88
N TYR A 69 1.64 4.87 -7.93
CA TYR A 69 1.15 3.85 -7.01
C TYR A 69 1.81 2.51 -7.31
N SER A 70 2.32 1.88 -6.26
CA SER A 70 2.76 0.49 -6.22
C SER A 70 1.65 -0.38 -5.64
N ARG A 71 1.62 -1.66 -6.02
CA ARG A 71 0.62 -2.62 -5.57
C ARG A 71 1.25 -3.82 -4.87
N ILE A 72 0.67 -4.22 -3.75
CA ILE A 72 0.94 -5.52 -3.11
C ILE A 72 -0.35 -6.34 -3.13
N ASN A 73 -0.32 -7.51 -3.75
CA ASN A 73 -1.42 -8.46 -3.68
C ASN A 73 -1.42 -9.17 -2.32
N ILE A 74 -2.57 -9.20 -1.65
CA ILE A 74 -2.73 -9.86 -0.35
C ILE A 74 -3.48 -11.18 -0.56
N PRO A 75 -2.91 -12.31 -0.14
CA PRO A 75 -3.65 -13.56 -0.11
C PRO A 75 -4.86 -13.46 0.82
N VAL A 76 -6.04 -13.78 0.29
CA VAL A 76 -7.32 -13.58 1.00
C VAL A 76 -7.46 -14.37 2.28
N HIS A 77 -6.68 -15.44 2.45
CA HIS A 77 -6.66 -16.23 3.69
C HIS A 77 -6.07 -15.47 4.90
N PHE A 78 -5.34 -14.37 4.66
CA PHE A 78 -4.89 -13.45 5.72
C PHE A 78 -5.95 -12.42 6.14
N ILE A 79 -7.01 -12.25 5.35
CA ILE A 79 -8.03 -11.23 5.55
C ILE A 79 -9.13 -11.82 6.41
N LYS A 80 -8.99 -11.65 7.71
CA LYS A 80 -9.93 -12.16 8.70
C LYS A 80 -10.33 -11.05 9.66
N HIS A 81 -11.55 -11.16 10.18
CA HIS A 81 -12.05 -10.25 11.18
C HIS A 81 -11.10 -10.19 12.39
N HIS A 82 -10.83 -8.99 12.89
CA HIS A 82 -9.96 -8.72 14.02
C HIS A 82 -8.54 -9.29 13.89
N THR A 83 -8.01 -9.30 12.67
CA THR A 83 -6.64 -9.77 12.39
C THR A 83 -5.75 -8.59 12.03
N LEU A 84 -4.54 -8.58 12.59
CA LEU A 84 -3.47 -7.67 12.22
C LEU A 84 -2.58 -8.38 11.19
N VAL A 85 -2.32 -7.71 10.07
CA VAL A 85 -1.35 -8.18 9.08
C VAL A 85 -0.36 -7.07 8.81
N GLU A 86 0.91 -7.44 8.81
CA GLU A 86 2.02 -6.52 8.58
C GLU A 86 2.58 -6.75 7.18
N PHE A 87 2.88 -5.65 6.50
CA PHE A 87 3.40 -5.65 5.15
C PHE A 87 4.61 -4.73 5.08
N GLU A 88 5.55 -5.12 4.25
CA GLU A 88 6.74 -4.35 3.93
C GLU A 88 6.72 -4.08 2.42
N PRO A 89 6.73 -2.81 2.00
CA PRO A 89 6.95 -2.46 0.60
C PRO A 89 8.20 -3.17 0.08
N ASN A 90 8.07 -3.89 -1.03
CA ASN A 90 9.21 -4.56 -1.69
C ASN A 90 9.64 -3.84 -2.97
N THR A 91 9.05 -2.67 -3.24
CA THR A 91 9.41 -1.85 -4.39
C THR A 91 10.50 -0.89 -4.00
N GLU A 92 11.53 -0.77 -4.84
CA GLU A 92 12.49 0.30 -4.72
C GLU A 92 11.76 1.65 -4.77
N SER A 93 12.03 2.51 -3.79
CA SER A 93 11.39 3.83 -3.70
C SER A 93 12.42 4.93 -3.83
N CYS A 94 12.12 5.93 -4.66
CA CYS A 94 13.00 7.07 -4.82
C CYS A 94 12.73 8.11 -3.74
N TYR A 95 13.79 8.53 -3.05
CA TYR A 95 13.72 9.62 -2.08
C TYR A 95 14.03 10.98 -2.71
N MET A 96 14.90 11.01 -3.71
CA MET A 96 15.34 12.24 -4.35
C MET A 96 15.61 12.04 -5.83
N LYS A 97 15.09 12.94 -6.67
CA LYS A 97 15.35 12.97 -8.12
C LYS A 97 16.14 14.20 -8.55
N ASP A 98 16.93 14.04 -9.60
CA ASP A 98 17.64 15.12 -10.28
C ASP A 98 16.77 15.83 -11.34
N SER A 99 17.36 16.79 -12.04
CA SER A 99 16.70 17.60 -13.07
C SER A 99 16.27 16.83 -14.32
N LYS A 100 16.69 15.57 -14.47
CA LYS A 100 16.35 14.64 -15.55
C LYS A 100 15.43 13.51 -15.05
N GLU A 101 14.80 13.67 -13.88
CA GLU A 101 13.99 12.66 -13.20
C GLU A 101 14.75 11.38 -12.81
N THR A 102 16.08 11.42 -12.87
CA THR A 102 16.92 10.30 -12.47
C THR A 102 16.92 10.20 -10.95
N CYS A 103 16.67 9.01 -10.42
CA CYS A 103 16.71 8.80 -8.98
C CYS A 103 18.16 8.89 -8.47
N LEU A 104 18.40 9.82 -7.55
CA LEU A 104 19.69 10.04 -6.90
C LEU A 104 19.85 9.21 -5.61
N SER A 105 18.73 8.89 -4.96
CA SER A 105 18.72 8.12 -3.72
C SER A 105 17.49 7.23 -3.69
N ALA A 106 17.71 5.93 -3.50
CA ALA A 106 16.64 4.95 -3.37
C ALA A 106 16.80 4.11 -2.10
N SER A 107 15.70 3.51 -1.65
CA SER A 107 15.69 2.39 -0.68
C SER A 107 15.12 1.14 -1.33
N LYS A 108 15.29 0.01 -0.65
CA LYS A 108 14.71 -1.28 -0.98
C LYS A 108 13.90 -1.79 0.20
#